data_AF-A0A1Z4QCR0-F1
#
_entry.id   AF-A0A1Z4QCR0-F1
#
_cell.length_a   1.000
_cell.length_b   1.000
_cell.length_c   1.000
_cell.angle_alpha   90.00
_cell.angle_beta   90.00
_cell.angle_gamma   90.00
#
_symmetry.space_group_name_H-M   'P 1'
#
loop_
_entity.id
_entity.type
_entity.pdbx_description
1 polymer ?
#
loop_
_entity_poly.entity_id
_entity_poly.type
_entity_poly.pdbx_seq_one_letter_code
_entity_poly.pdbx_strand_id
1 'polypeptide(L)' 'MEQYQTKLKPWAVFRLPNNICVARFRRRSDAEGHAKALRHFVSATYEVIFDQGT' A
#
# COMPACT_ATOMS: atom_id res chain seq x y z
N MET A 1 -7.68 -2.50 -19.78
CA MET A 1 -7.80 -3.87 -19.23
C MET A 1 -7.09 -3.92 -17.88
N GLU A 2 -7.68 -3.36 -16.83
CA GLU A 2 -6.96 -3.07 -15.56
C GLU A 2 -7.68 -3.54 -14.28
N GLN A 3 -8.69 -4.39 -14.37
CA GLN A 3 -9.69 -4.48 -13.28
C GLN A 3 -9.77 -5.79 -12.49
N TYR A 4 -8.94 -6.79 -12.80
CA TYR A 4 -8.96 -8.07 -12.06
C TYR A 4 -7.81 -8.25 -11.07
N GLN A 5 -6.61 -7.76 -11.37
CA GLN A 5 -5.44 -7.98 -10.50
C GLN A 5 -5.41 -7.05 -9.28
N THR A 6 -5.91 -5.83 -9.42
CA THR A 6 -6.08 -4.86 -8.30
C THR A 6 -7.08 -5.35 -7.27
N LYS A 7 -8.18 -6.00 -7.69
CA LYS A 7 -9.15 -6.64 -6.77
C LYS A 7 -8.52 -7.73 -5.91
N LEU A 8 -7.48 -8.40 -6.40
CA LEU A 8 -6.77 -9.45 -5.65
C LEU A 8 -5.79 -8.89 -4.62
N LYS A 9 -5.52 -7.58 -4.64
CA LYS A 9 -4.57 -6.89 -3.77
C LYS A 9 -5.21 -5.67 -3.12
N PRO A 10 -6.16 -5.88 -2.19
CA PRO A 10 -6.95 -4.80 -1.63
C PRO A 10 -6.20 -3.98 -0.57
N TRP A 11 -4.99 -4.38 -0.16
CA TRP A 11 -4.20 -3.63 0.82
C TRP A 11 -3.16 -2.78 0.11
N ALA A 12 -3.30 -1.46 0.17
CA ALA A 12 -2.38 -0.52 -0.43
C ALA A 12 -1.54 0.19 0.64
N VAL A 13 -0.28 0.45 0.32
CA VAL A 13 0.57 1.33 1.11
C VAL A 13 0.62 2.68 0.40
N PHE A 14 0.28 3.74 1.10
CA PHE A 14 0.32 5.12 0.61
C PHE A 14 1.41 5.91 1.31
N ARG A 15 2.10 6.77 0.54
CA ARG A 15 3.03 7.77 1.07
C ARG A 15 2.32 9.11 1.23
N LEU A 16 2.31 9.62 2.45
CA LEU A 16 1.78 10.94 2.80
C LEU A 16 2.86 12.04 2.70
N PRO A 17 2.45 13.32 2.52
CA PRO A 17 1.09 13.82 2.35
C PRO A 17 0.57 13.71 0.91
N ASN A 18 1.41 13.31 -0.05
CA ASN A 18 1.09 13.35 -1.48
C ASN A 18 0.10 12.25 -1.93
N ASN A 19 -0.38 11.39 -1.02
CA ASN A 19 -1.28 10.27 -1.30
C ASN A 19 -0.82 9.36 -2.46
N ILE A 20 0.49 9.12 -2.56
CA ILE A 20 1.07 8.29 -3.62
C ILE A 20 0.95 6.82 -3.22
N CYS A 21 0.25 6.01 -4.01
CA CYS A 21 0.21 4.56 -3.83
C CYS A 21 1.58 3.97 -4.18
N VAL A 22 2.29 3.43 -3.19
CA VAL A 22 3.66 2.92 -3.35
C VAL A 22 3.66 1.44 -3.72
N ALA A 23 2.71 0.66 -3.17
CA ALA A 23 2.59 -0.77 -3.41
C ALA A 23 1.21 -1.30 -3.00
N ARG A 24 0.78 -2.42 -3.60
CA ARG A 24 -0.46 -3.15 -3.25
C ARG A 24 -0.17 -4.61 -2.93
N PHE A 25 -0.90 -5.16 -1.96
CA PHE A 25 -0.72 -6.47 -1.36
C PHE A 25 -2.05 -7.20 -1.20
N ARG A 26 -1.98 -8.53 -1.28
CA ARG A 26 -3.15 -9.40 -1.03
C ARG A 26 -3.49 -9.48 0.45
N ARG A 27 -2.48 -9.48 1.33
CA ARG A 27 -2.64 -9.60 2.78
C ARG A 27 -2.22 -8.30 3.46
N ARG A 28 -2.93 -7.97 4.55
CA ARG A 28 -2.64 -6.81 5.39
C ARG A 28 -1.24 -6.88 6.01
N SER A 29 -0.86 -8.04 6.53
CA SER A 29 0.44 -8.27 7.18
C SER A 29 1.61 -7.96 6.25
N ASP A 30 1.50 -8.30 4.97
CA ASP A 30 2.54 -8.05 3.98
C ASP A 30 2.69 -6.54 3.73
N ALA A 31 1.56 -5.81 3.66
CA ALA A 31 1.54 -4.36 3.53
C ALA A 31 2.12 -3.66 4.76
N GLU A 32 1.78 -4.12 5.98
CA GLU A 32 2.31 -3.58 7.23
C GLU A 32 3.82 -3.82 7.37
N GLY A 33 4.29 -5.03 7.02
CA GLY A 33 5.72 -5.35 6.98
C GLY A 33 6.48 -4.47 6.00
N HIS A 34 5.91 -4.24 4.81
CA HIS A 34 6.50 -3.35 3.82
C HIS A 34 6.53 -1.88 4.29
N ALA A 35 5.42 -1.36 4.85
CA ALA A 35 5.36 -0.01 5.39
C ALA A 35 6.35 0.19 6.54
N LYS A 36 6.50 -0.80 7.43
CA LYS A 36 7.51 -0.78 8.49
C LYS A 36 8.93 -0.69 7.91
N ALA A 37 9.25 -1.51 6.91
CA ALA A 37 10.55 -1.46 6.24
C ALA A 37 10.79 -0.08 5.60
N LEU A 38 9.82 0.48 4.88
CA LEU A 38 9.93 1.79 4.25
C LEU A 38 10.20 2.93 5.24
N ARG A 39 9.56 2.90 6.42
CA ARG A 39 9.80 3.87 7.50
C ARG A 39 11.24 3.84 8.02
N HIS A 40 11.94 2.72 7.89
CA HIS A 40 13.36 2.62 8.27
C HIS A 40 14.31 3.20 7.22
N PHE A 41 13.92 3.23 5.93
CA PHE A 41 14.79 3.69 4.84
C PHE A 41 14.56 5.16 4.46
N VAL A 42 13.34 5.67 4.67
CA VAL A 42 12.96 7.03 4.27
C VAL A 42 12.16 7.67 5.39
N SER A 43 12.53 8.91 5.75
CA SER A 43 11.73 9.75 6.66
C SER A 43 10.49 10.25 5.91
N ALA A 44 9.50 9.37 5.77
CA ALA A 44 8.20 9.66 5.21
C ALA A 44 7.13 8.88 5.97
N THR A 45 5.92 9.44 5.99
CA THR A 45 4.78 8.76 6.60
C THR A 45 4.16 7.82 5.59
N TYR A 46 4.06 6.54 6.00
CA TYR A 46 3.43 5.49 5.20
C TYR A 46 2.22 4.95 5.94
N GLU A 47 1.09 4.86 5.25
CA GLU A 47 -0.16 4.31 5.79
C GLU A 47 -0.63 3.10 4.97
N VAL A 48 -1.16 2.10 5.67
CA VAL A 48 -1.75 0.92 5.07
C VAL A 48 -3.26 1.12 5.01
N ILE A 49 -3.82 1.11 3.81
CA ILE A 49 -5.23 1.39 3.54
C ILE A 49 -5.84 0.20 2.81
N PHE A 50 -7.09 -0.14 3.16
CA PHE A 50 -7.88 -1.07 2.36
C PHE A 50 -8.50 -0.31 1.17
N ASP A 51 -8.02 -0.57 -0.03
CA ASP A 51 -8.46 0.04 -1.28
C ASP A 51 -8.84 -1.05 -2.29
N GLN A 52 -10.15 -1.21 -2.53
CA GLN A 52 -10.68 -2.23 -3.44
C GLN A 52 -10.49 -1.90 -4.93
N GLY A 53 -9.97 -0.71 -5.26
CA GLY A 53 -9.86 -0.26 -6.65
C GLY A 53 -11.24 -0.10 -7.28
N THR A 54 -11.76 1.13 -7.31
CA THR A 54 -12.94 1.52 -8.09
C THR A 54 -12.79 1.18 -9.56
#